data_AF-A0A950ZPD1-F1
#
_entry.id   AF-A0A950ZPD1-F1
#
_cell.length_a   1.000
_cell.length_b   1.000
_cell.length_c   1.000
_cell.angle_alpha   90.00
_cell.angle_beta   90.00
_cell.angle_gamma   90.00
#
_symmetry.space_group_name_H-M   'P 1'
#
loop_
_entity.id
_entity.type
_entity.pdbx_description
1 polymer ?
#
loop_
_entity_poly.entity_id
_entity_poly.type
_entity_poly.pdbx_seq_one_letter_code
_entity_poly.pdbx_strand_id
1 'polypeptide(L)'
;MLGFAQLKDELGPIMGDPTEDEHGNPDNCDTQQLTTTGLAYWRCSTNLLTFAALPDGAMHWAAAPPASGVIEWSGATDPPLDALTVVNANAPTDVAPDDPPLEALCIAASPLPAMQCAPGNALFGQAAIQNPGDTVPVDLSVPSSGLHLSADLVNLPADYDLYLVDASGTIIDQSMQEGTTPEHIEADLPGGTYYLYVHSDPGRTVDPQDAFQLQVHVS
;
A
#
# COMPACT_ATOMS: atom_id res chain seq x y z
N MET A 1 1.98 27.97 -0.98
CA MET A 1 1.17 27.06 -0.15
C MET A 1 2.14 26.07 0.47
N LEU A 2 1.82 25.50 1.65
CA LEU A 2 2.75 24.69 2.46
C LEU A 2 2.21 23.27 2.72
N GLY A 3 1.06 22.91 2.14
CA GLY A 3 0.32 21.69 2.49
C GLY A 3 1.01 20.41 2.04
N PHE A 4 1.55 20.37 0.81
CA PHE A 4 2.18 19.15 0.29
C PHE A 4 3.56 18.89 0.88
N ALA A 5 4.27 19.91 1.36
CA ALA A 5 5.50 19.72 2.12
C ALA A 5 5.23 18.97 3.43
N GLN A 6 4.13 19.31 4.12
CA GLN A 6 3.70 18.57 5.31
C GLN A 6 3.31 17.13 4.96
N LEU A 7 2.54 16.92 3.90
CA LEU A 7 2.17 15.56 3.46
C LEU A 7 3.40 14.74 3.09
N LYS A 8 4.42 15.37 2.48
CA LYS A 8 5.72 14.77 2.20
C LYS A 8 6.50 14.45 3.48
N ASP A 9 6.47 15.31 4.50
CA ASP A 9 7.10 15.02 5.80
C ASP A 9 6.45 13.80 6.48
N GLU A 10 5.14 13.60 6.28
CA GLU A 10 4.39 12.47 6.83
C GLU A 10 4.59 11.17 6.02
N LEU A 11 4.56 11.23 4.69
CA LEU A 11 4.62 10.06 3.80
C LEU A 11 6.04 9.69 3.35
N GLY A 12 6.98 10.63 3.40
CA GLY A 12 8.38 10.40 3.07
C GLY A 12 8.56 9.78 1.67
N PRO A 13 9.23 8.62 1.54
CA PRO A 13 9.43 7.94 0.26
C PRO A 13 8.14 7.54 -0.48
N ILE A 14 7.04 7.25 0.24
CA ILE A 14 5.75 6.83 -0.36
C ILE A 14 5.26 7.90 -1.35
N MET A 15 5.30 9.17 -0.93
CA MET A 15 4.91 10.30 -1.79
C MET A 15 5.98 10.66 -2.83
N GLY A 16 7.23 10.22 -2.66
CA GLY A 16 8.30 10.58 -3.60
C GLY A 16 8.63 12.07 -3.59
N ASP A 17 9.53 12.51 -4.46
CA ASP A 17 9.96 13.91 -4.51
C ASP A 17 9.08 14.71 -5.49
N PRO A 18 8.82 16.01 -5.22
CA PRO A 18 8.06 16.84 -6.14
C PRO A 18 8.79 16.98 -7.49
N THR A 19 8.10 16.71 -8.59
CA THR A 19 8.63 16.84 -9.95
C THR A 19 8.18 18.14 -10.62
N GLU A 20 7.21 18.83 -10.02
CA GLU A 20 6.73 20.14 -10.45
C GLU A 20 6.37 21.04 -9.26
N ASP A 21 6.12 22.32 -9.56
CA ASP A 21 5.62 23.28 -8.58
C ASP A 21 4.13 23.05 -8.28
N GLU A 22 3.74 23.22 -7.02
CA GLU A 22 2.33 23.19 -6.60
C GLU A 22 1.50 24.23 -7.37
N HIS A 23 0.40 23.79 -8.00
CA HIS A 23 -0.46 24.66 -8.80
C HIS A 23 -1.94 24.28 -8.67
N GLY A 24 -2.82 25.26 -8.94
CA GLY A 24 -4.26 25.00 -9.01
C GLY A 24 -4.62 24.15 -10.22
N ASN A 25 -5.58 23.25 -10.07
CA ASN A 25 -6.19 22.56 -11.19
C ASN A 25 -7.11 23.54 -11.96
N PRO A 26 -6.99 23.65 -13.30
CA PRO A 26 -7.78 24.61 -14.07
C PRO A 26 -9.26 24.24 -14.21
N ASP A 27 -9.61 22.96 -14.03
CA ASP A 27 -10.96 22.42 -14.26
C ASP A 27 -11.83 22.44 -12.99
N ASN A 28 -11.23 22.58 -11.81
CA ASN A 28 -11.93 22.61 -10.53
C ASN A 28 -11.22 23.53 -9.50
N CYS A 29 -11.58 23.44 -8.21
CA CYS A 29 -10.95 24.22 -7.14
C CYS A 29 -9.86 23.48 -6.37
N ASP A 30 -9.40 22.34 -6.89
CA ASP A 30 -8.35 21.56 -6.26
C ASP A 30 -6.98 22.19 -6.52
N THR A 31 -6.04 21.88 -5.65
CA THR A 31 -4.61 22.15 -5.87
C THR A 31 -3.91 20.83 -6.08
N GLN A 32 -2.88 20.78 -6.91
CA GLN A 32 -2.17 19.55 -7.24
C GLN A 32 -0.67 19.76 -7.42
N GLN A 33 0.08 18.68 -7.28
CA GLN A 33 1.51 18.60 -7.51
C GLN A 33 1.88 17.15 -7.88
N LEU A 34 2.48 16.97 -9.06
CA LEU A 34 3.10 15.72 -9.45
C LEU A 34 4.38 15.45 -8.63
N THR A 35 4.55 14.19 -8.25
CA THR A 35 5.75 13.69 -7.59
C THR A 35 6.37 12.54 -8.38
N THR A 36 7.51 12.02 -7.93
CA THR A 36 8.16 10.88 -8.58
C THR A 36 7.34 9.59 -8.51
N THR A 37 6.44 9.48 -7.54
CA THR A 37 5.68 8.23 -7.25
C THR A 37 4.17 8.41 -7.34
N GLY A 38 3.66 9.61 -7.60
CA GLY A 38 2.23 9.82 -7.64
C GLY A 38 1.79 11.27 -7.82
N LEU A 39 0.53 11.53 -7.49
CA LEU A 39 -0.08 12.86 -7.52
C LEU A 39 -0.50 13.25 -6.10
N ALA A 40 0.10 14.31 -5.57
CA ALA A 40 -0.43 14.97 -4.39
C ALA A 40 -1.49 16.00 -4.82
N TYR A 41 -2.62 16.02 -4.12
CA TYR A 41 -3.70 16.96 -4.38
C TYR A 41 -4.42 17.36 -3.09
N TRP A 42 -4.83 18.61 -3.03
CA TRP A 42 -5.74 19.13 -2.01
C TRP A 42 -7.11 19.25 -2.62
N ARG A 43 -8.10 18.59 -2.02
CA ARG A 43 -9.46 18.62 -2.51
C ARG A 43 -10.28 19.67 -1.80
N CYS A 44 -10.85 20.61 -2.55
CA CYS A 44 -11.63 21.71 -1.97
C CYS A 44 -12.97 21.26 -1.35
N SER A 45 -13.59 20.19 -1.86
CA SER A 45 -14.88 19.69 -1.38
C SER A 45 -14.81 19.00 -0.01
N THR A 46 -13.69 18.33 0.28
CA THR A 46 -13.47 17.58 1.52
C THR A 46 -12.44 18.25 2.45
N ASN A 47 -11.70 19.24 1.95
CA ASN A 47 -10.61 19.92 2.64
C ASN A 47 -9.51 18.95 3.11
N LEU A 48 -9.19 17.96 2.29
CA LEU A 48 -8.18 16.94 2.57
C LEU A 48 -6.96 17.12 1.67
N LEU A 49 -5.77 17.00 2.27
CA LEU A 49 -4.51 16.81 1.56
C LEU A 49 -4.32 15.32 1.33
N THR A 50 -4.27 14.91 0.07
CA THR A 50 -4.24 13.51 -0.35
C THR A 50 -3.08 13.27 -1.31
N PHE A 51 -2.55 12.06 -1.29
CA PHE A 51 -1.60 11.54 -2.27
C PHE A 51 -2.22 10.30 -2.91
N ALA A 52 -2.18 10.19 -4.24
CA ALA A 52 -2.52 8.98 -4.99
C ALA A 52 -1.26 8.43 -5.64
N ALA A 53 -0.88 7.18 -5.33
CA ALA A 53 0.29 6.55 -5.94
C ALA A 53 0.02 6.21 -7.41
N LEU A 54 0.98 6.52 -8.28
CA LEU A 54 1.03 6.04 -9.65
C LEU A 54 1.57 4.60 -9.70
N PRO A 55 1.32 3.83 -10.78
CA PRO A 55 0.76 4.27 -12.06
C PRO A 55 -0.77 4.31 -12.14
N ASP A 56 -1.48 3.61 -11.26
CA ASP A 56 -2.93 3.42 -11.35
C ASP A 56 -3.74 4.49 -10.57
N GLY A 57 -3.12 5.19 -9.63
CA GLY A 57 -3.81 6.14 -8.77
C GLY A 57 -4.70 5.47 -7.71
N ALA A 58 -4.59 4.15 -7.52
CA ALA A 58 -5.56 3.38 -6.74
C ALA A 58 -5.32 3.46 -5.24
N MET A 59 -4.06 3.56 -4.82
CA MET A 59 -3.69 3.71 -3.42
C MET A 59 -3.64 5.18 -3.03
N HIS A 60 -4.32 5.52 -1.94
CA HIS A 60 -4.45 6.87 -1.45
C HIS A 60 -4.03 7.01 0.01
N TRP A 61 -3.40 8.14 0.31
CA TRP A 61 -3.07 8.55 1.67
C TRP A 61 -3.51 9.98 1.90
N ALA A 62 -4.10 10.29 3.05
CA ALA A 62 -4.45 11.66 3.40
C ALA A 62 -4.01 12.03 4.82
N ALA A 63 -3.58 13.28 4.98
CA ALA A 63 -3.27 13.83 6.30
C ALA A 63 -4.56 13.92 7.15
N ALA A 64 -4.57 13.30 8.33
CA ALA A 64 -5.67 13.35 9.28
C ALA A 64 -5.59 14.62 10.16
N PRO A 65 -6.58 15.54 10.11
CA PRO A 65 -6.61 16.67 11.03
C PRO A 65 -7.01 16.21 12.46
N PRO A 66 -6.42 16.77 13.55
CA PRO A 66 -5.57 17.96 13.58
C PRO A 66 -4.10 17.74 14.01
N ALA A 67 -3.54 16.53 13.96
CA ALA A 67 -2.09 16.28 13.92
C ALA A 67 -1.78 14.78 14.05
N SER A 68 -0.84 14.30 13.23
CA SER A 68 -0.08 13.04 13.37
C SER A 68 -0.80 11.72 13.04
N GLY A 69 -1.71 11.71 12.08
CA GLY A 69 -2.24 10.47 11.50
C GLY A 69 -2.33 10.55 9.99
N VAL A 70 -2.09 9.42 9.32
CA VAL A 70 -2.36 9.24 7.89
C VAL A 70 -3.54 8.30 7.75
N ILE A 71 -4.52 8.70 6.93
CA ILE A 71 -5.62 7.83 6.51
C ILE A 71 -5.18 7.16 5.22
N GLU A 72 -5.23 5.84 5.17
CA GLU A 72 -4.92 5.04 3.97
C GLU A 72 -6.19 4.38 3.44
N TRP A 73 -6.37 4.38 2.11
CA TRP A 73 -7.44 3.64 1.46
C TRP A 73 -7.08 3.29 0.01
N SER A 74 -7.84 2.36 -0.58
CA SER A 74 -7.74 2.01 -2.00
C SER A 74 -9.06 2.25 -2.75
N GLY A 75 -8.96 2.40 -4.07
CA GLY A 75 -10.09 2.45 -4.99
C GLY A 75 -10.63 3.87 -5.23
N ALA A 76 -11.69 4.25 -4.49
CA ALA A 76 -12.36 5.53 -4.74
C ALA A 76 -11.44 6.73 -4.50
N THR A 77 -11.57 7.78 -5.32
CA THR A 77 -10.70 8.96 -5.23
C THR A 77 -10.89 9.75 -3.92
N ASP A 78 -12.05 9.64 -3.28
CA ASP A 78 -12.35 10.21 -1.96
C ASP A 78 -12.28 9.12 -0.90
N PRO A 79 -11.78 9.42 0.31
CA PRO A 79 -11.73 8.45 1.38
C PRO A 79 -13.15 8.01 1.77
N PRO A 80 -13.32 6.74 2.20
CA PRO A 80 -14.58 6.27 2.77
C PRO A 80 -15.01 7.18 3.93
N LEU A 81 -16.31 7.53 3.99
CA LEU A 81 -16.84 8.46 5.02
C LEU A 81 -16.51 8.00 6.45
N ASP A 82 -16.45 6.69 6.67
CA ASP A 82 -16.14 6.10 7.97
C ASP A 82 -14.65 6.28 8.34
N ALA A 83 -13.75 6.38 7.37
CA ALA A 83 -12.32 6.64 7.60
C ALA A 83 -12.07 8.04 8.19
N LEU A 84 -13.00 8.98 7.98
CA LEU A 84 -12.93 10.36 8.50
C LEU A 84 -13.48 10.49 9.94
N THR A 85 -14.05 9.42 10.52
CA THR A 85 -14.78 9.48 11.80
C THR A 85 -13.95 9.11 13.04
N VAL A 86 -12.69 8.70 12.89
CA VAL A 86 -11.87 8.09 13.97
C VAL A 86 -11.28 9.12 14.97
N VAL A 87 -11.36 10.43 14.72
CA VAL A 87 -10.75 11.45 15.59
C VAL A 87 -11.69 11.98 16.67
N ASN A 88 -11.80 11.26 17.80
CA ASN A 88 -11.96 11.85 19.14
C ASN A 88 -11.80 10.80 20.25
N ALA A 89 -10.55 10.55 20.69
CA ALA A 89 -10.27 10.16 22.07
C ALA A 89 -8.81 10.52 22.43
N ASN A 90 -8.65 11.39 23.42
CA ASN A 90 -7.37 11.82 23.98
C ASN A 90 -6.64 10.69 24.76
N ALA A 91 -5.31 10.60 24.54
CA ALA A 91 -4.13 10.04 25.26
C ALA A 91 -4.24 9.53 26.73
N PRO A 92 -3.26 8.76 27.34
CA PRO A 92 -1.81 8.67 27.03
C PRO A 92 -1.08 7.29 27.21
N THR A 93 0.24 7.36 26.91
CA THR A 93 1.40 6.43 26.96
C THR A 93 1.49 5.35 28.04
N ASP A 94 1.93 4.14 27.65
CA ASP A 94 2.90 3.34 28.41
C ASP A 94 3.71 2.41 27.47
N VAL A 95 5.03 2.58 27.41
CA VAL A 95 5.97 1.70 26.69
C VAL A 95 6.66 0.86 27.75
N ALA A 96 6.39 -0.45 27.79
CA ALA A 96 7.11 -1.38 28.64
C ALA A 96 8.46 -1.78 28.00
N PRO A 97 9.55 -1.85 28.76
CA PRO A 97 10.83 -2.36 28.28
C PRO A 97 10.89 -3.87 28.54
N ASP A 98 10.59 -4.66 27.53
CA ASP A 98 11.00 -6.08 27.46
C ASP A 98 11.05 -6.49 25.99
N ASP A 99 12.23 -6.34 25.40
CA ASP A 99 12.54 -6.66 24.00
C ASP A 99 13.07 -8.11 23.96
N PRO A 100 12.37 -9.08 23.33
CA PRO A 100 12.91 -10.42 23.09
C PRO A 100 13.91 -10.39 21.92
N PRO A 101 14.85 -11.35 21.83
CA PRO A 101 15.89 -11.34 20.81
C PRO A 101 15.31 -11.51 19.39
N LEU A 102 15.89 -10.74 18.47
CA LEU A 102 15.60 -10.63 17.04
C LEU A 102 15.77 -11.96 16.28
N GLU A 103 14.77 -12.85 16.27
CA GLU A 103 14.71 -14.00 15.34
C GLU A 103 13.32 -14.28 14.74
N ALA A 104 12.37 -13.36 14.83
CA ALA A 104 11.08 -13.48 14.16
C ALA A 104 10.86 -12.30 13.20
N LEU A 105 11.10 -12.52 11.90
CA LEU A 105 10.65 -11.62 10.84
C LEU A 105 9.12 -11.75 10.75
N CYS A 106 8.41 -10.86 11.44
CA CYS A 106 6.97 -10.70 11.24
C CYS A 106 6.76 -9.68 10.11
N ILE A 107 6.41 -10.18 8.93
CA ILE A 107 5.86 -9.35 7.86
C ILE A 107 4.46 -8.93 8.28
N ALA A 108 4.23 -7.63 8.42
CA ALA A 108 2.92 -7.08 8.74
C ALA A 108 2.13 -6.90 7.44
N ALA A 109 1.42 -7.94 7.00
CA ALA A 109 0.46 -7.77 5.92
C ALA A 109 -0.80 -7.09 6.45
N SER A 110 -0.87 -5.76 6.40
CA SER A 110 -2.16 -5.06 6.41
C SER A 110 -2.54 -4.78 4.95
N PRO A 111 -3.78 -5.05 4.49
CA PRO A 111 -5.02 -5.27 5.23
C PRO A 111 -5.41 -6.75 5.43
N LEU A 112 -4.50 -7.71 5.26
CA LEU A 112 -4.82 -9.12 5.48
C LEU A 112 -5.07 -9.39 6.97
N PRO A 113 -6.25 -9.88 7.39
CA PRO A 113 -6.48 -10.22 8.78
C PRO A 113 -5.54 -11.36 9.21
N ALA A 114 -4.56 -11.02 10.05
CA ALA A 114 -3.69 -11.92 10.82
C ALA A 114 -3.11 -13.10 10.03
N MET A 115 -2.08 -12.83 9.24
CA MET A 115 -1.20 -13.84 8.66
C MET A 115 -0.42 -14.56 9.78
N GLN A 116 -0.72 -15.83 10.01
CA GLN A 116 -0.02 -16.65 11.00
C GLN A 116 1.33 -17.08 10.42
N CYS A 117 2.42 -16.53 10.96
CA CYS A 117 3.76 -16.99 10.62
C CYS A 117 3.92 -18.46 11.06
N ALA A 118 4.08 -19.37 10.11
CA ALA A 118 4.52 -20.72 10.40
C ALA A 118 6.05 -20.71 10.65
N PRO A 119 6.60 -21.55 11.55
CA PRO A 119 8.05 -21.63 11.71
C PRO A 119 8.67 -22.24 10.43
N GLY A 120 9.42 -21.43 9.67
CA GLY A 120 10.20 -21.90 8.51
C GLY A 120 10.16 -21.03 7.24
N ASN A 121 10.11 -19.70 7.37
CA ASN A 121 10.30 -18.73 6.27
C ASN A 121 9.20 -18.66 5.19
N ALA A 122 7.97 -19.09 5.49
CA ALA A 122 6.85 -18.94 4.57
C ALA A 122 5.69 -18.16 5.20
N LEU A 123 5.13 -17.25 4.44
CA LEU A 123 3.90 -16.53 4.74
C LEU A 123 2.82 -17.03 3.81
N PHE A 124 1.64 -17.24 4.37
CA PHE A 124 0.46 -17.65 3.63
C PHE A 124 -0.70 -16.76 4.04
N GLY A 125 -1.30 -16.10 3.06
CA GLY A 125 -2.45 -15.23 3.24
C GLY A 125 -3.55 -15.55 2.26
N GLN A 126 -4.79 -15.23 2.63
CA GLN A 126 -5.92 -15.23 1.71
C GLN A 126 -6.70 -13.93 1.89
N ALA A 127 -7.15 -13.34 0.78
CA ALA A 127 -7.95 -12.12 0.78
C ALA A 127 -8.89 -12.08 -0.40
N ALA A 128 -9.94 -11.29 -0.26
CA ALA A 128 -10.85 -10.96 -1.36
C ALA A 128 -10.68 -9.48 -1.71
N ILE A 129 -10.60 -9.20 -3.00
CA ILE A 129 -10.68 -7.84 -3.53
C ILE A 129 -12.15 -7.42 -3.54
N GLN A 130 -12.45 -6.17 -3.16
CA GLN A 130 -13.84 -5.73 -2.99
C GLN A 130 -14.44 -5.19 -4.29
N ASN A 131 -13.65 -4.49 -5.10
CA ASN A 131 -14.09 -3.94 -6.38
C ASN A 131 -13.05 -4.19 -7.49
N PRO A 132 -13.48 -4.25 -8.76
CA PRO A 132 -12.55 -4.21 -9.89
C PRO A 132 -11.63 -3.00 -9.82
N GLY A 133 -10.33 -3.17 -10.07
CA GLY A 133 -9.33 -2.10 -9.96
C GLY A 133 -8.81 -1.84 -8.56
N ASP A 134 -9.38 -2.48 -7.52
CA ASP A 134 -8.84 -2.35 -6.17
C ASP A 134 -7.51 -3.12 -6.05
N THR A 135 -6.68 -2.64 -5.12
CA THR A 135 -5.38 -3.22 -4.77
C THR A 135 -5.37 -3.67 -3.32
N VAL A 136 -4.78 -4.83 -3.06
CA VAL A 136 -4.44 -5.31 -1.72
C VAL A 136 -2.93 -5.21 -1.52
N PRO A 137 -2.46 -4.29 -0.66
CA PRO A 137 -1.04 -4.18 -0.33
C PRO A 137 -0.61 -5.20 0.73
N VAL A 138 0.67 -5.55 0.70
CA VAL A 138 1.36 -6.33 1.73
C VAL A 138 2.74 -5.73 1.96
N ASP A 139 2.96 -5.18 3.15
CA ASP A 139 4.22 -4.55 3.53
C ASP A 139 5.27 -5.59 3.88
N LEU A 140 6.45 -5.49 3.28
CA LEU A 140 7.60 -6.36 3.53
C LEU A 140 8.75 -5.57 4.17
N SER A 141 9.25 -6.06 5.30
CA SER A 141 10.46 -5.55 5.93
C SER A 141 11.58 -6.57 5.80
N VAL A 142 12.60 -6.23 5.00
CA VAL A 142 13.73 -7.10 4.68
C VAL A 142 14.90 -6.78 5.60
N PRO A 143 15.50 -7.78 6.28
CA PRO A 143 16.63 -7.56 7.19
C PRO A 143 17.85 -7.03 6.45
N SER A 144 18.75 -6.33 7.16
CA SER A 144 19.99 -5.77 6.58
C SER A 144 20.91 -6.79 5.87
N SER A 145 20.76 -8.09 6.16
CA SER A 145 21.44 -9.18 5.47
C SER A 145 20.94 -9.43 4.04
N GLY A 146 19.77 -8.88 3.69
CA GLY A 146 19.00 -9.26 2.53
C GLY A 146 18.33 -10.63 2.68
N LEU A 147 17.52 -10.99 1.69
CA LEU A 147 16.93 -12.32 1.50
C LEU A 147 16.61 -12.56 0.02
N HIS A 148 16.44 -13.82 -0.35
CA HIS A 148 15.78 -14.18 -1.60
C HIS A 148 14.27 -14.34 -1.33
N LEU A 149 13.42 -13.68 -2.12
CA LEU A 149 11.97 -13.74 -2.04
C LEU A 149 11.40 -14.45 -3.26
N SER A 150 10.46 -15.36 -3.03
CA SER A 150 9.61 -15.99 -4.05
C SER A 150 8.16 -15.81 -3.61
N ALA A 151 7.31 -15.26 -4.47
CA ALA A 151 5.90 -15.05 -4.16
C ALA A 151 4.98 -15.60 -5.25
N ASP A 152 3.99 -16.38 -4.83
CA ASP A 152 2.99 -17.02 -5.67
C ASP A 152 1.60 -16.50 -5.32
N LEU A 153 0.89 -16.00 -6.34
CA LEU A 153 -0.52 -15.65 -6.24
C LEU A 153 -1.35 -16.72 -6.95
N VAL A 154 -2.17 -17.43 -6.19
CA VAL A 154 -2.89 -18.62 -6.65
C VAL A 154 -4.36 -18.55 -6.26
N ASN A 155 -5.17 -19.47 -6.83
CA ASN A 155 -6.61 -19.56 -6.61
C ASN A 155 -7.33 -18.23 -6.92
N LEU A 156 -6.96 -17.63 -8.06
CA LEU A 156 -7.48 -16.34 -8.49
C LEU A 156 -8.96 -16.41 -8.85
N PRO A 157 -9.83 -15.62 -8.21
CA PRO A 157 -11.25 -15.54 -8.56
C PRO A 157 -11.53 -14.65 -9.77
N ALA A 158 -10.60 -13.75 -10.10
CA ALA A 158 -10.63 -12.89 -11.29
C ALA A 158 -9.21 -12.66 -11.81
N ASP A 159 -9.03 -11.73 -12.74
CA ASP A 159 -7.75 -11.42 -13.37
C ASP A 159 -6.94 -10.49 -12.47
N TYR A 160 -6.01 -11.07 -11.73
CA TYR A 160 -5.23 -10.37 -10.71
C TYR A 160 -3.74 -10.42 -11.03
N ASP A 161 -3.11 -9.25 -11.02
CA ASP A 161 -1.69 -9.08 -11.23
C ASP A 161 -0.96 -9.02 -9.88
N LEU A 162 0.34 -9.38 -9.89
CA LEU A 162 1.22 -9.30 -8.74
C LEU A 162 2.42 -8.39 -9.03
N TYR A 163 2.65 -7.41 -8.16
CA TYR A 163 3.78 -6.49 -8.25
C TYR A 163 4.61 -6.51 -6.98
N LEU A 164 5.93 -6.40 -7.13
CA LEU A 164 6.86 -6.11 -6.04
C LEU A 164 7.52 -4.76 -6.29
N VAL A 165 7.37 -3.85 -5.33
CA VAL A 165 7.94 -2.50 -5.39
C VAL A 165 8.85 -2.23 -4.19
N ASP A 166 9.87 -1.39 -4.39
CA ASP A 166 10.67 -0.86 -3.28
C ASP A 166 9.98 0.32 -2.57
N ALA A 167 10.61 0.79 -1.49
CA ALA A 167 10.14 1.96 -0.73
C ALA A 167 10.02 3.25 -1.54
N SER A 168 10.67 3.35 -2.71
CA SER A 168 10.57 4.48 -3.62
C SER A 168 9.48 4.31 -4.67
N GLY A 169 8.70 3.23 -4.62
CA GLY A 169 7.68 2.90 -5.62
C GLY A 169 8.24 2.35 -6.94
N THR A 170 9.53 2.01 -6.99
CA THR A 170 10.13 1.39 -8.17
C THR A 170 9.73 -0.08 -8.22
N ILE A 171 9.15 -0.52 -9.34
CA ILE A 171 8.85 -1.93 -9.59
C ILE A 171 10.16 -2.71 -9.73
N ILE A 172 10.34 -3.70 -8.87
CA ILE A 172 11.47 -4.64 -8.89
C ILE A 172 11.14 -5.84 -9.78
N ASP A 173 9.94 -6.39 -9.59
CA ASP A 173 9.43 -7.52 -10.37
C ASP A 173 7.89 -7.45 -10.45
N GLN A 174 7.32 -8.06 -11.48
CA GLN A 174 5.87 -8.10 -11.71
C GLN A 174 5.47 -9.31 -12.56
N SER A 175 4.25 -9.79 -12.35
CA SER A 175 3.60 -10.81 -13.17
C SER A 175 2.16 -10.35 -13.47
N MET A 176 1.77 -10.47 -14.74
CA MET A 176 0.50 -9.96 -15.29
C MET A 176 -0.14 -11.02 -16.21
N GLN A 177 -0.31 -12.24 -15.72
CA GLN A 177 -0.78 -13.33 -16.56
C GLN A 177 -2.30 -13.26 -16.72
N GLU A 178 -2.75 -13.09 -17.96
CA GLU A 178 -4.18 -12.94 -18.25
C GLU A 178 -5.07 -14.04 -17.64
N GLY A 179 -6.22 -13.59 -17.14
CA GLY A 179 -7.26 -14.43 -16.57
C GLY A 179 -6.92 -14.93 -15.18
N THR A 180 -7.34 -16.15 -14.84
CA THR A 180 -7.11 -16.73 -13.50
C THR A 180 -5.82 -17.57 -13.47
N THR A 181 -4.84 -17.21 -14.30
CA THR A 181 -3.55 -17.90 -14.34
C THR A 181 -2.77 -17.52 -13.09
N PRO A 182 -2.12 -18.46 -12.37
CA PRO A 182 -1.32 -18.07 -11.22
C PRO A 182 -0.19 -17.10 -11.57
N GLU A 183 0.03 -16.12 -10.70
CA GLU A 183 1.15 -15.18 -10.80
C GLU A 183 2.33 -15.66 -9.97
N HIS A 184 3.53 -15.36 -10.44
CA HIS A 184 4.76 -15.73 -9.76
C HIS A 184 5.86 -14.69 -9.98
N ILE A 185 6.54 -14.30 -8.91
CA ILE A 185 7.68 -13.38 -8.95
C ILE A 185 8.81 -13.86 -8.04
N GLU A 186 10.04 -13.51 -8.39
CA GLU A 186 11.25 -13.88 -7.64
C GLU A 186 12.29 -12.76 -7.65
N ALA A 187 12.79 -12.39 -6.46
CA ALA A 187 13.76 -11.31 -6.34
C ALA A 187 14.74 -11.50 -5.17
N ASP A 188 16.00 -11.15 -5.40
CA ASP A 188 16.98 -10.95 -4.33
C ASP A 188 16.85 -9.52 -3.79
N LEU A 189 16.44 -9.39 -2.53
CA LEU A 189 16.15 -8.12 -1.91
C LEU A 189 17.23 -7.73 -0.91
N PRO A 190 17.92 -6.60 -1.11
CA PRO A 190 18.72 -5.97 -0.07
C PRO A 190 17.85 -5.58 1.14
N GLY A 191 18.48 -5.36 2.30
CA GLY A 191 17.78 -4.84 3.47
C GLY A 191 17.07 -3.51 3.19
N GLY A 192 15.78 -3.45 3.55
CA GLY A 192 14.93 -2.31 3.21
C GLY A 192 13.45 -2.61 3.38
N THR A 193 12.62 -1.65 2.95
CA THR A 193 11.17 -1.76 2.93
C THR A 193 10.70 -1.96 1.50
N TYR A 194 9.76 -2.89 1.31
CA TYR A 194 9.18 -3.25 0.03
C TYR A 194 7.69 -3.48 0.19
N TYR A 195 6.95 -3.52 -0.92
CA TYR A 195 5.52 -3.79 -0.93
C TYR A 195 5.18 -4.80 -2.01
N LEU A 196 4.32 -5.76 -1.69
CA LEU A 196 3.62 -6.56 -2.69
C LEU A 196 2.24 -5.96 -2.92
N TYR A 197 1.87 -5.81 -4.19
CA TYR A 197 0.52 -5.41 -4.58
C TYR A 197 -0.15 -6.54 -5.34
N VAL A 198 -1.30 -6.97 -4.85
CA VAL A 198 -2.24 -7.79 -5.61
C VAL A 198 -3.30 -6.86 -6.18
N HIS A 199 -3.31 -6.69 -7.49
CA HIS A 199 -4.16 -5.71 -8.18
C HIS A 199 -5.18 -6.42 -9.06
N SER A 200 -6.45 -6.02 -9.00
CA SER A 200 -7.46 -6.53 -9.92
C SER A 200 -7.51 -5.74 -11.22
N ASP A 201 -7.58 -6.42 -12.36
CA ASP A 201 -7.92 -5.77 -13.63
C ASP A 201 -9.29 -5.06 -13.52
N PRO A 202 -9.37 -3.74 -13.76
CA PRO A 202 -10.62 -2.97 -13.68
C PRO A 202 -11.66 -3.39 -14.73
N GLY A 203 -11.25 -4.07 -15.79
CA GLY A 203 -12.12 -4.61 -16.84
C GLY A 203 -12.84 -5.90 -16.47
N ARG A 204 -12.55 -6.50 -15.30
CA ARG A 204 -13.08 -7.80 -14.89
C ARG A 204 -14.02 -7.70 -13.71
N THR A 205 -14.97 -8.62 -13.63
CA THR A 205 -15.86 -8.71 -12.47
C THR A 205 -15.12 -9.39 -11.31
N VAL A 206 -15.23 -8.80 -10.13
CA VAL A 206 -14.74 -9.36 -8.86
C VAL A 206 -15.93 -9.78 -8.00
N ASP A 207 -15.85 -10.98 -7.40
CA ASP A 207 -16.77 -11.39 -6.32
C ASP A 207 -16.08 -11.17 -4.96
N PRO A 208 -16.58 -10.26 -4.11
CA PRO A 208 -15.97 -9.98 -2.80
C PRO A 208 -16.01 -11.15 -1.81
N GLN A 209 -16.73 -12.23 -2.12
CA GLN A 209 -16.78 -13.44 -1.29
C GLN A 209 -15.69 -14.46 -1.66
N ASP A 210 -15.09 -14.33 -2.83
CA ASP A 210 -14.08 -15.26 -3.31
C ASP A 210 -12.67 -14.71 -3.06
N ALA A 211 -11.88 -15.49 -2.32
CA ALA A 211 -10.54 -15.09 -1.92
C ALA A 211 -9.47 -15.68 -2.84
N PHE A 212 -8.51 -14.85 -3.23
CA PHE A 212 -7.22 -15.32 -3.72
C PHE A 212 -6.35 -15.82 -2.56
N GLN A 213 -5.27 -16.51 -2.89
CA GLN A 213 -4.25 -16.95 -1.94
C GLN A 213 -2.88 -16.42 -2.36
N LEU A 214 -2.17 -15.80 -1.41
CA LEU A 214 -0.80 -15.34 -1.58
C LEU A 214 0.13 -16.19 -0.72
N GLN A 215 1.14 -16.77 -1.35
CA GLN A 215 2.22 -17.51 -0.72
C GLN A 215 3.51 -16.74 -0.91
N VAL A 216 4.25 -16.49 0.17
CA VAL A 216 5.57 -15.85 0.10
C VAL A 216 6.56 -16.75 0.80
N HIS A 217 7.64 -17.08 0.12
CA HIS A 217 8.75 -17.88 0.62
C HIS A 217 10.01 -17.03 0.63
N VAL A 218 10.81 -17.15 1.70
CA VAL A 218 12.11 -16.46 1.81
C VAL A 218 13.25 -17.41 2.19
N SER A 219 14.46 -17.14 1.70
CA SER A 219 15.66 -17.93 2.02
C SER A 219 16.93 -17.11 2.11
#